data_AF-A0A7X7SLD2-F1
#
_entry.id   AF-A0A7X7SLD2-F1
#
_cell.length_a   1.000
_cell.length_b   1.000
_cell.length_c   1.000
_cell.angle_alpha   90.00
_cell.angle_beta   90.00
_cell.angle_gamma   90.00
#
_symmetry.space_group_name_H-M   'P 1'
#
loop_
_entity.id
_entity.type
_entity.pdbx_description
1 polymer ?
#
loop_
_entity_poly.entity_id
_entity_poly.type
_entity_poly.pdbx_seq_one_letter_code
_entity_poly.pdbx_strand_id
1 'polypeptide(L)'
;MTRGIVLLGADKTIQVKAKAGKLDLVVVDEAPIPLPFEQTLIVAPKTRVPWDLLSAGWRFLERWDAAAPLWRYQVLAQDLGTPEERTATEAWTLDLRVPTYACELLFCNQAGDGGALAAAWVRECAGSGDRRLAFSRALCEVKPRFCALPCSWLAEVQERNRQDARSMRSMQAASAMPLVRVEIAPGRFVKCRAGEEARIKREYQQRMQQRRER
;
A
#
# COMPACT_ATOMS: atom_id res chain seq x y z
N MET A 1 26.32 5.99 1.82
CA MET A 1 25.26 5.28 1.12
C MET A 1 24.40 6.26 0.35
N THR A 2 24.52 6.26 -0.98
CA THR A 2 23.70 7.09 -1.86
C THR A 2 22.30 6.48 -2.00
N ARG A 3 21.26 7.34 -1.98
CA ARG A 3 19.86 6.94 -2.11
C ARG A 3 19.20 7.76 -3.20
N GLY A 4 18.52 7.10 -4.12
CA GLY A 4 17.85 7.82 -5.20
C GLY A 4 16.77 7.04 -5.90
N ILE A 5 16.11 7.72 -6.83
CA ILE A 5 14.99 7.20 -7.61
C ILE A 5 15.46 7.04 -9.06
N VAL A 6 15.16 5.88 -9.63
CA VAL A 6 15.20 5.65 -11.08
C VAL A 6 13.75 5.64 -11.58
N LEU A 7 13.39 6.63 -12.38
CA LEU A 7 12.06 6.79 -12.95
C LEU A 7 12.05 6.33 -14.41
N LEU A 8 11.32 5.26 -14.69
CA LEU A 8 11.22 4.59 -15.99
C LEU A 8 10.26 5.33 -16.94
N GLY A 9 10.70 6.47 -17.46
CA GLY A 9 9.92 7.36 -18.32
C GLY A 9 9.39 8.57 -17.57
N ALA A 10 9.20 9.69 -18.28
CA ALA A 10 8.91 10.96 -17.65
C ALA A 10 7.55 11.00 -16.92
N ASP A 11 7.58 11.41 -15.65
CA ASP A 11 6.39 11.73 -14.84
C ASP A 11 6.65 12.99 -14.00
N LYS A 12 5.99 14.09 -14.38
CA LYS A 12 6.15 15.40 -13.72
C LYS A 12 5.77 15.36 -12.24
N THR A 13 4.79 14.54 -11.86
CA THR A 13 4.31 14.46 -10.48
C THR A 13 5.38 13.81 -9.60
N ILE A 14 5.98 12.72 -10.07
CA ILE A 14 7.07 12.03 -9.36
C ILE A 14 8.30 12.92 -9.30
N GLN A 15 8.68 13.57 -10.41
CA GLN A 15 9.83 14.47 -10.47
C GLN A 15 9.73 15.64 -9.47
N VAL A 16 8.59 16.33 -9.43
CA VAL A 16 8.36 17.45 -8.50
C VAL A 16 8.46 16.98 -7.04
N LYS A 17 7.87 15.83 -6.72
CA LYS A 17 7.89 15.30 -5.36
C LYS A 17 9.25 14.76 -4.93
N ALA A 18 9.99 14.10 -5.82
CA ALA A 18 11.37 13.67 -5.57
C ALA A 18 12.26 14.89 -5.26
N LYS A 19 12.14 15.96 -6.05
CA LYS A 19 12.86 17.22 -5.83
C LYS A 19 12.47 17.85 -4.48
N ALA A 20 11.18 17.91 -4.15
CA ALA A 20 10.72 18.42 -2.86
C ALA A 20 11.25 17.59 -1.67
N GLY A 21 11.36 16.27 -1.86
CA GLY A 21 11.94 15.34 -0.90
C GLY A 21 13.48 15.30 -0.87
N LYS A 22 14.17 16.13 -1.69
CA LYS A 22 15.63 16.16 -1.84
C LYS A 22 16.22 14.77 -2.16
N LEU A 23 15.50 13.98 -2.97
CA LEU A 23 15.98 12.69 -3.46
C LEU A 23 16.64 12.88 -4.81
N ASP A 24 17.80 12.24 -5.00
CA ASP A 24 18.43 12.14 -6.31
C ASP A 24 17.49 11.39 -7.26
N LEU A 25 17.42 11.86 -8.51
CA LEU A 25 16.48 11.34 -9.49
C LEU A 25 17.15 11.20 -10.86
N VAL A 26 17.07 10.01 -11.43
CA VAL A 26 17.47 9.70 -12.80
C VAL A 26 16.21 9.30 -13.57
N VAL A 27 15.96 9.97 -14.71
CA VAL A 27 14.85 9.66 -15.60
C VAL A 27 15.41 9.00 -16.85
N VAL A 28 14.94 7.79 -17.15
CA VAL A 28 15.43 6.92 -18.23
C VAL A 28 14.27 6.08 -18.74
N ASP A 29 14.32 5.56 -19.96
CA ASP A 29 13.24 4.70 -20.47
C ASP A 29 13.33 3.26 -19.93
N GLU A 30 14.54 2.81 -19.63
CA GLU A 30 14.84 1.48 -19.09
C GLU A 30 15.72 1.59 -17.83
N ALA A 31 15.60 0.62 -16.92
CA ALA A 31 16.39 0.64 -15.70
C ALA A 31 17.88 0.45 -16.04
N PRO A 32 18.76 1.38 -15.63
CA PRO A 32 20.16 1.31 -15.97
C PRO A 32 20.82 0.19 -15.17
N ILE A 33 21.67 -0.60 -15.83
CA ILE A 33 22.44 -1.67 -15.20
C ILE A 33 23.93 -1.37 -15.45
N PRO A 34 24.72 -1.09 -14.40
CA PRO A 34 24.37 -1.11 -12.97
C PRO A 34 23.46 0.06 -12.55
N LEU A 35 22.73 -0.10 -11.44
CA LEU A 35 21.92 0.98 -10.86
C LEU A 35 22.83 2.16 -10.40
N PRO A 36 22.35 3.42 -10.44
CA PRO A 36 23.17 4.59 -10.14
C PRO A 36 23.37 4.87 -8.65
N PHE A 37 22.59 4.22 -7.77
CA PHE A 37 22.62 4.47 -6.33
C PHE A 37 22.77 3.16 -5.55
N GLU A 38 23.44 3.24 -4.40
CA GLU A 38 23.58 2.08 -3.50
C GLU A 38 22.22 1.54 -3.04
N GLN A 39 21.27 2.44 -2.73
CA GLN A 39 19.86 2.10 -2.52
C GLN A 39 19.01 2.83 -3.55
N THR A 40 18.35 2.07 -4.41
CA THR A 40 17.57 2.60 -5.53
C THR A 40 16.10 2.27 -5.35
N LEU A 41 15.22 3.24 -5.59
CA LEU A 41 13.80 3.01 -5.84
C LEU A 41 13.54 3.12 -7.33
N ILE A 42 13.21 2.01 -7.97
CA ILE A 42 12.78 1.96 -9.37
C ILE A 42 11.27 2.19 -9.40
N VAL A 43 10.83 3.15 -10.23
CA VAL A 43 9.43 3.55 -10.34
C VAL A 43 9.01 3.64 -11.79
N ALA A 44 7.90 3.00 -12.16
CA ALA A 44 7.28 3.19 -13.47
C ALA A 44 6.45 4.50 -13.51
N PRO A 45 6.17 5.07 -14.70
CA PRO A 45 5.41 6.30 -14.78
C PRO A 45 3.96 6.03 -14.37
N LYS A 46 3.27 7.04 -13.83
CA LYS A 46 1.91 6.93 -13.26
C LYS A 46 1.81 6.08 -11.99
N THR A 47 2.88 5.43 -11.54
CA THR A 47 2.91 4.78 -10.23
C THR A 47 2.84 5.83 -9.13
N ARG A 48 1.82 5.76 -8.28
CA ARG A 48 1.73 6.65 -7.12
C ARG A 48 2.64 6.14 -6.01
N VAL A 49 3.80 6.77 -5.90
CA VAL A 49 4.78 6.53 -4.83
C VAL A 49 4.18 6.87 -3.45
N PRO A 50 4.30 5.99 -2.43
CA PRO A 50 3.88 6.27 -1.06
C PRO A 50 4.96 7.10 -0.34
N TRP A 51 5.00 8.40 -0.62
CA TRP A 51 6.03 9.34 -0.14
C TRP A 51 6.21 9.34 1.38
N ASP A 52 5.13 9.14 2.13
CA ASP A 52 5.07 9.03 3.58
C ASP A 52 5.71 7.75 4.13
N LEU A 53 5.79 6.70 3.31
CA LEU A 53 6.38 5.40 3.68
C LEU A 53 7.79 5.20 3.13
N LEU A 54 8.34 6.15 2.36
CA LEU A 54 9.68 5.99 1.76
C LEU A 54 10.77 5.76 2.80
N SER A 55 10.70 6.43 3.95
CA SER A 55 11.65 6.23 5.05
C SER A 55 11.67 4.78 5.53
N ALA A 56 10.49 4.14 5.62
CA ALA A 56 10.37 2.72 5.96
C ALA A 56 10.94 1.85 4.83
N GLY A 57 10.66 2.20 3.57
CA GLY A 57 11.19 1.51 2.38
C GLY A 57 12.72 1.43 2.40
N TRP A 58 13.37 2.57 2.66
CA TRP A 58 14.84 2.63 2.78
C TRP A 58 15.38 1.84 3.96
N ARG A 59 14.68 1.85 5.08
CA ARG A 59 15.08 1.09 6.27
C ARG A 59 14.96 -0.42 6.05
N PHE A 60 14.01 -0.90 5.25
CA PHE A 60 13.96 -2.32 4.91
C PHE A 60 15.23 -2.77 4.17
N LEU A 61 15.80 -1.92 3.31
CA LEU A 61 17.02 -2.22 2.58
C LEU A 61 18.28 -2.34 3.46
N GLU A 62 18.22 -2.00 4.75
CA GLU A 62 19.30 -2.27 5.71
C GLU A 62 19.43 -3.78 6.02
N ARG A 63 18.36 -4.55 5.83
CA ARG A 63 18.31 -6.00 6.09
C ARG A 63 18.04 -6.82 4.83
N TRP A 64 17.26 -6.27 3.91
CA TRP A 64 16.77 -6.95 2.72
C TRP A 64 17.52 -6.44 1.48
N ASP A 65 17.68 -7.30 0.49
CA ASP A 65 18.36 -6.96 -0.77
C ASP A 65 17.40 -6.26 -1.73
N ALA A 66 16.11 -6.57 -1.64
CA ALA A 66 15.05 -5.90 -2.39
C ALA A 66 13.72 -5.92 -1.64
N ALA A 67 12.83 -4.99 -1.97
CA ALA A 67 11.46 -4.95 -1.46
C ALA A 67 10.48 -4.46 -2.53
N ALA A 68 9.33 -5.11 -2.64
CA ALA A 68 8.27 -4.66 -3.54
C ALA A 68 6.88 -5.02 -2.97
N PRO A 69 5.84 -4.22 -3.22
CA PRO A 69 4.48 -4.56 -2.82
C PRO A 69 3.96 -5.79 -3.57
N LEU A 70 3.14 -6.58 -2.88
CA LEU A 70 2.17 -7.45 -3.54
C LEU A 70 1.29 -6.59 -4.45
N TRP A 71 1.01 -7.08 -5.66
CA TRP A 71 0.21 -6.32 -6.62
C TRP A 71 -1.28 -6.36 -6.28
N ARG A 72 -1.87 -7.57 -6.28
CA ARG A 72 -3.27 -7.80 -5.90
C ARG A 72 -3.39 -9.17 -5.23
N TYR A 73 -4.06 -9.23 -4.09
CA TYR A 73 -4.19 -10.47 -3.31
C TYR A 73 -4.94 -11.59 -4.04
N GLN A 74 -5.80 -11.24 -5.00
CA GLN A 74 -6.66 -12.18 -5.72
C GLN A 74 -6.12 -12.54 -7.11
N VAL A 75 -4.94 -12.05 -7.48
CA VAL A 75 -4.36 -12.26 -8.80
C VAL A 75 -3.04 -13.00 -8.64
N LEU A 76 -2.99 -14.22 -9.18
CA LEU A 76 -1.84 -15.12 -9.12
C LEU A 76 -1.11 -15.10 -10.47
N ALA A 77 0.07 -15.72 -10.52
CA ALA A 77 0.83 -15.84 -11.77
C ALA A 77 0.06 -16.59 -12.88
N GLN A 78 -0.82 -17.52 -12.51
CA GLN A 78 -1.68 -18.24 -13.47
C GLN A 78 -2.71 -17.35 -14.19
N ASP A 79 -3.01 -16.17 -13.63
CA ASP A 79 -4.04 -15.26 -14.15
C ASP A 79 -3.46 -14.21 -15.12
N LEU A 80 -2.15 -14.25 -15.37
CA LEU A 80 -1.40 -13.22 -16.11
C LEU A 80 -0.74 -13.74 -17.37
N GLY A 81 -0.36 -12.80 -18.23
CA GLY A 81 0.34 -13.04 -19.48
C GLY A 81 -0.40 -13.96 -20.48
N THR A 82 0.33 -14.34 -21.51
CA THR A 82 -0.10 -15.36 -22.47
C THR A 82 0.13 -16.78 -21.93
N PRO A 83 -0.45 -17.83 -22.53
CA PRO A 83 -0.15 -19.21 -22.16
C PRO A 83 1.34 -19.53 -22.20
N GLU A 84 2.07 -19.03 -23.19
CA GLU A 84 3.51 -19.25 -23.36
C GLU A 84 4.31 -18.63 -22.20
N GLU A 85 3.92 -17.43 -21.77
CA GLU A 85 4.55 -16.76 -20.63
C GLU A 85 4.29 -17.48 -19.31
N ARG A 86 3.10 -18.06 -19.15
CA ARG A 86 2.77 -18.89 -18.00
C ARG A 86 3.56 -20.18 -17.98
N THR A 87 3.66 -20.90 -19.10
CA THR A 87 4.51 -22.10 -19.20
C THR A 87 5.97 -21.77 -18.90
N ALA A 88 6.49 -20.67 -19.46
CA ALA A 88 7.84 -20.22 -19.16
C ALA A 88 8.01 -19.89 -17.67
N THR A 89 7.03 -19.25 -17.05
CA THR A 89 7.08 -18.92 -15.61
C THR A 89 6.99 -20.15 -14.72
N GLU A 90 6.11 -21.10 -15.06
CA GLU A 90 5.93 -22.35 -14.32
C GLU A 90 7.21 -23.19 -14.32
N ALA A 91 7.99 -23.17 -15.40
CA ALA A 91 9.29 -23.84 -15.45
C ALA A 91 10.28 -23.30 -14.38
N TRP A 92 10.12 -22.06 -13.93
CA TRP A 92 10.93 -21.44 -12.87
C TRP A 92 10.28 -21.54 -11.49
N THR A 93 8.97 -21.27 -11.39
CA THR A 93 8.26 -21.20 -10.10
C THR A 93 7.76 -22.56 -9.64
N LEU A 94 7.68 -23.56 -10.53
CA LEU A 94 7.13 -24.90 -10.34
C LEU A 94 5.62 -24.97 -10.00
N ASP A 95 5.02 -23.82 -9.70
CA ASP A 95 3.59 -23.63 -9.46
C ASP A 95 3.23 -22.18 -9.83
N LEU A 96 2.10 -21.99 -10.51
CA LEU A 96 1.59 -20.67 -10.89
C LEU A 96 0.61 -20.08 -9.87
N ARG A 97 0.27 -20.82 -8.80
CA ARG A 97 -0.57 -20.34 -7.68
C ARG A 97 0.21 -19.48 -6.69
N VAL A 98 1.17 -18.72 -7.20
CA VAL A 98 2.01 -17.81 -6.42
C VAL A 98 1.56 -16.37 -6.62
N PRO A 99 1.63 -15.52 -5.58
CA PRO A 99 1.29 -14.11 -5.72
C PRO A 99 2.31 -13.39 -6.60
N THR A 100 1.87 -12.30 -7.23
CA THR A 100 2.74 -11.42 -8.02
C THR A 100 2.97 -10.08 -7.34
N TYR A 101 4.07 -9.43 -7.73
CA TYR A 101 4.53 -8.18 -7.13
C TYR A 101 4.40 -7.01 -8.10
N ALA A 102 4.18 -5.82 -7.54
CA ALA A 102 4.14 -4.56 -8.25
C ALA A 102 5.56 -4.07 -8.55
N CYS A 103 6.19 -4.67 -9.57
CA CYS A 103 7.54 -4.32 -10.04
C CYS A 103 7.68 -2.86 -10.50
N GLU A 104 6.56 -2.15 -10.69
CA GLU A 104 6.50 -0.72 -10.93
C GLU A 104 6.88 0.15 -9.71
N LEU A 105 7.04 -0.45 -8.52
CA LEU A 105 7.52 0.17 -7.30
C LEU A 105 8.48 -0.80 -6.59
N LEU A 106 9.76 -0.76 -6.97
CA LEU A 106 10.77 -1.73 -6.54
C LEU A 106 11.92 -1.04 -5.83
N PHE A 107 12.19 -1.43 -4.59
CA PHE A 107 13.37 -1.02 -3.82
C PHE A 107 14.48 -2.06 -4.01
N CYS A 108 15.70 -1.60 -4.31
CA CYS A 108 16.88 -2.44 -4.51
C CYS A 108 18.07 -1.91 -3.69
N ASN A 109 18.80 -2.81 -3.04
CA ASN A 109 20.08 -2.55 -2.39
C ASN A 109 21.22 -3.19 -3.20
N GLN A 110 22.13 -2.37 -3.73
CA GLN A 110 23.29 -2.84 -4.49
C GLN A 110 24.37 -3.52 -3.65
N ALA A 111 24.40 -3.26 -2.34
CA ALA A 111 25.36 -3.92 -1.45
C ALA A 111 25.03 -5.41 -1.22
N GLY A 112 23.82 -5.83 -1.58
CA GLY A 112 23.40 -7.23 -1.66
C GLY A 112 22.94 -7.59 -3.08
N ASP A 113 22.06 -8.58 -3.20
CA ASP A 113 21.61 -9.10 -4.50
C ASP A 113 20.56 -8.21 -5.22
N GLY A 114 20.25 -7.02 -4.70
CA GLY A 114 19.25 -6.13 -5.30
C GLY A 114 19.62 -5.62 -6.69
N GLY A 115 20.92 -5.41 -6.94
CA GLY A 115 21.43 -5.06 -8.28
C GLY A 115 21.30 -6.22 -9.26
N ALA A 116 21.61 -7.45 -8.82
CA ALA A 116 21.46 -8.66 -9.63
C ALA A 116 19.99 -8.94 -9.97
N LEU A 117 19.07 -8.74 -9.00
CA LEU A 117 17.63 -8.83 -9.23
C LEU A 117 17.17 -7.85 -10.31
N ALA A 118 17.58 -6.59 -10.23
CA ALA A 118 17.21 -5.58 -11.23
C ALA A 118 17.73 -5.95 -12.63
N ALA A 119 18.96 -6.45 -12.73
CA ALA A 119 19.55 -6.88 -14.00
C ALA A 119 18.81 -8.09 -14.59
N ALA A 120 18.51 -9.10 -13.77
CA ALA A 120 17.74 -10.28 -14.19
C ALA A 120 16.33 -9.89 -14.64
N TRP A 121 15.66 -9.00 -13.91
CA TRP A 121 14.33 -8.51 -14.28
C TRP A 121 14.32 -7.77 -15.61
N VAL A 122 15.28 -6.87 -15.85
CA VAL A 122 15.40 -6.15 -17.14
C VAL A 122 15.60 -7.14 -18.29
N ARG A 123 16.47 -8.14 -18.13
CA ARG A 123 16.70 -9.19 -19.13
C ARG A 123 15.43 -10.00 -19.41
N GLU A 124 14.71 -10.39 -18.36
CA GLU A 124 13.44 -11.14 -18.49
C GLU A 124 12.34 -10.30 -19.16
N CYS A 125 12.31 -8.99 -18.94
CA CYS A 125 11.38 -8.09 -19.63
C CYS A 125 11.66 -7.97 -21.14
N ALA A 126 12.90 -8.13 -21.60
CA ALA A 126 13.20 -8.07 -23.03
C ALA A 126 12.62 -9.26 -23.80
N GLY A 127 12.42 -10.40 -23.14
CA GLY A 127 11.88 -11.63 -23.73
C GLY A 127 10.41 -11.93 -23.42
N SER A 128 9.72 -11.09 -22.63
CA SER A 128 8.37 -11.34 -22.11
C SER A 128 7.50 -10.09 -22.21
N GLY A 129 6.23 -10.25 -22.55
CA GLY A 129 5.24 -9.17 -22.54
C GLY A 129 4.79 -8.77 -21.13
N ASP A 130 4.60 -9.73 -20.23
CA ASP A 130 4.17 -9.47 -18.85
C ASP A 130 5.35 -9.25 -17.90
N ARG A 131 5.54 -7.98 -17.49
CA ARG A 131 6.63 -7.55 -16.61
C ARG A 131 6.58 -8.17 -15.21
N ARG A 132 5.41 -8.60 -14.72
CA ARG A 132 5.25 -9.21 -13.39
C ARG A 132 5.65 -10.68 -13.43
N LEU A 133 5.30 -11.40 -14.50
CA LEU A 133 5.80 -12.75 -14.72
C LEU A 133 7.33 -12.76 -14.91
N ALA A 134 7.86 -11.80 -15.68
CA ALA A 134 9.30 -11.58 -15.80
C ALA A 134 9.97 -11.35 -14.43
N PHE A 135 9.36 -10.53 -13.57
CA PHE A 135 9.86 -10.29 -12.22
C PHE A 135 9.84 -11.55 -11.34
N SER A 136 8.79 -12.38 -11.44
CA SER A 136 8.72 -13.67 -10.72
C SER A 136 9.86 -14.60 -11.12
N ARG A 137 10.17 -14.70 -12.41
CA ARG A 137 11.31 -15.50 -12.90
C ARG A 137 12.64 -14.95 -12.39
N ALA A 138 12.83 -13.63 -12.43
CA ALA A 138 14.02 -12.98 -11.89
C ALA A 138 14.21 -13.23 -10.37
N LEU A 139 13.13 -13.25 -9.59
CA LEU A 139 13.17 -13.63 -8.17
C LEU A 139 13.61 -15.08 -7.97
N CYS A 140 13.11 -16.02 -8.79
CA CYS A 140 13.50 -17.42 -8.74
C CYS A 140 14.95 -17.66 -9.16
N GLU A 141 15.45 -16.90 -10.13
CA GLU A 141 16.83 -16.96 -10.59
C GLU A 141 17.80 -16.45 -9.53
N VAL A 142 17.59 -15.23 -9.03
CA VAL A 142 18.55 -14.54 -8.15
C VAL A 142 18.41 -14.97 -6.69
N LYS A 143 17.18 -15.25 -6.24
CA LYS A 143 16.84 -15.60 -4.85
C LYS A 143 17.36 -14.59 -3.80
N PRO A 144 17.13 -13.28 -3.99
CA PRO A 144 17.57 -12.26 -3.03
C PRO A 144 16.84 -12.42 -1.69
N ARG A 145 17.37 -11.83 -0.61
CA ARG A 145 16.57 -11.59 0.60
C ARG A 145 15.49 -10.57 0.26
N PHE A 146 14.31 -11.07 -0.10
CA PHE A 146 13.21 -10.26 -0.60
C PHE A 146 12.18 -9.94 0.49
N CYS A 147 11.83 -8.65 0.62
CA CYS A 147 10.77 -8.18 1.51
C CYS A 147 9.48 -7.94 0.71
N ALA A 148 8.52 -8.86 0.84
CA ALA A 148 7.18 -8.66 0.31
C ALA A 148 6.41 -7.61 1.12
N LEU A 149 6.09 -6.47 0.50
CA LEU A 149 5.33 -5.39 1.13
C LEU A 149 3.82 -5.62 0.92
N PRO A 150 2.95 -5.17 1.85
CA PRO A 150 1.50 -5.30 1.67
C PRO A 150 1.00 -4.42 0.52
N CYS A 151 -0.10 -4.83 -0.13
CA CYS A 151 -0.71 -4.09 -1.24
C CYS A 151 -1.14 -2.65 -0.85
N SER A 152 -1.24 -2.33 0.44
CA SER A 152 -1.53 -0.99 0.96
C SER A 152 -0.45 0.06 0.63
N TRP A 153 0.73 -0.37 0.18
CA TRP A 153 1.74 0.49 -0.43
C TRP A 153 1.33 1.02 -1.79
N LEU A 154 0.37 0.35 -2.44
CA LEU A 154 -0.23 0.77 -3.69
C LEU A 154 -1.46 1.65 -3.44
N ALA A 155 -1.54 2.72 -4.21
CA ALA A 155 -2.54 3.76 -4.08
C ALA A 155 -3.99 3.33 -4.26
N GLU A 156 -4.24 2.40 -5.17
CA GLU A 156 -5.59 1.91 -5.49
C GLU A 156 -6.23 1.28 -4.24
N VAL A 157 -5.43 0.55 -3.46
CA VAL A 157 -5.85 -0.07 -2.20
C VAL A 157 -6.09 0.99 -1.14
N GLN A 158 -5.24 2.02 -1.05
CA GLN A 158 -5.47 3.13 -0.11
C GLN A 158 -6.75 3.91 -0.44
N GLU A 159 -7.04 4.15 -1.72
CA GLU A 159 -8.24 4.87 -2.13
C GLU A 159 -9.50 4.05 -1.89
N ARG A 160 -9.48 2.74 -2.23
CA ARG A 160 -10.58 1.82 -1.88
C ARG A 160 -10.80 1.78 -0.36
N ASN A 161 -9.75 1.65 0.43
CA ASN A 161 -9.86 1.67 1.90
C ASN A 161 -10.45 2.99 2.42
N ARG A 162 -10.10 4.14 1.82
CA ARG A 162 -10.67 5.43 2.19
C ARG A 162 -12.15 5.53 1.81
N GLN A 163 -12.52 5.02 0.64
CA GLN A 163 -13.92 4.97 0.20
C GLN A 163 -14.72 4.06 1.14
N ASP A 164 -14.24 2.88 1.46
CA ASP A 164 -14.89 1.94 2.38
C ASP A 164 -15.02 2.54 3.79
N ALA A 165 -14.00 3.22 4.29
CA ALA A 165 -14.04 3.90 5.58
C ALA A 165 -15.06 5.07 5.60
N ARG A 166 -15.21 5.80 4.48
CA ARG A 166 -16.23 6.85 4.33
C ARG A 166 -17.64 6.25 4.29
N SER A 167 -17.82 5.15 3.55
CA SER A 167 -19.09 4.42 3.47
C SER A 167 -19.50 3.83 4.82
N MET A 168 -18.56 3.25 5.58
CA MET A 168 -18.85 2.77 6.94
C MET A 168 -19.25 3.90 7.88
N ARG A 169 -18.58 5.06 7.80
CA ARG A 169 -18.95 6.25 8.59
C ARG A 169 -20.33 6.79 8.20
N SER A 170 -20.68 6.82 6.92
CA SER A 170 -22.00 7.28 6.48
C SER A 170 -23.10 6.30 6.90
N MET A 171 -22.86 4.99 6.84
CA MET A 171 -23.79 3.98 7.36
C MET A 171 -23.97 4.09 8.88
N GLN A 172 -22.88 4.32 9.64
CA GLN A 172 -22.97 4.57 11.07
C GLN A 172 -23.72 5.87 11.40
N ALA A 173 -23.55 6.92 10.60
CA ALA A 173 -24.30 8.17 10.74
C ALA A 173 -25.78 8.01 10.37
N ALA A 174 -26.11 7.21 9.36
CA ALA A 174 -27.49 6.89 8.97
C ALA A 174 -28.19 5.95 9.98
N SER A 175 -27.42 5.09 10.65
CA SER A 175 -27.88 4.20 11.73
C SER A 175 -27.95 4.89 13.09
N ALA A 176 -27.33 6.06 13.27
CA ALA A 176 -27.38 6.80 14.52
C ALA A 176 -28.70 7.57 14.61
N MET A 177 -29.61 7.09 15.46
CA MET A 177 -30.83 7.84 15.77
C MET A 177 -30.48 9.28 16.17
N PRO A 178 -31.24 10.28 15.69
CA PRO A 178 -30.93 11.68 15.97
C PRO A 178 -30.91 11.93 17.48
N LEU A 179 -29.93 12.71 17.93
CA LEU A 179 -29.86 13.15 19.32
C LEU A 179 -30.95 14.22 19.55
N VAL A 180 -31.91 13.90 20.40
CA VAL A 180 -32.96 14.82 20.85
C VAL A 180 -32.56 15.46 22.17
N ARG A 181 -32.88 16.75 22.31
CA ARG A 181 -32.67 17.50 23.54
C ARG A 181 -33.90 17.32 24.43
N VAL A 182 -33.73 16.68 25.59
CA VAL A 182 -34.81 16.39 26.52
C VAL A 182 -34.59 17.16 27.81
N GLU A 183 -35.64 17.84 28.28
CA GLU A 183 -35.66 18.47 29.60
C GLU A 183 -35.93 17.41 30.67
N ILE A 184 -35.00 17.29 31.63
CA ILE A 184 -35.05 16.30 32.72
C ILE A 184 -35.46 16.91 34.06
N ALA A 185 -35.32 18.23 34.20
CA ALA A 185 -35.79 19.06 35.30
C ALA A 185 -35.92 20.51 34.79
N PRO A 186 -36.68 21.39 35.46
CA PRO A 186 -36.82 22.78 35.03
C PRO A 186 -35.47 23.45 34.75
N GLY A 187 -35.24 23.82 33.49
CA GLY A 187 -34.00 24.46 33.03
C GLY A 187 -32.78 23.54 32.84
N ARG A 188 -32.92 22.22 33.03
CA ARG A 188 -31.86 21.22 32.85
C ARG A 188 -32.15 20.30 31.68
N PHE A 189 -31.24 20.26 30.72
CA PHE A 189 -31.38 19.52 29.48
C PHE A 189 -30.26 18.50 29.29
N VAL A 190 -30.60 17.36 28.70
CA VAL A 190 -29.64 16.34 28.26
C VAL A 190 -29.93 15.97 26.81
N LYS A 191 -28.87 15.68 26.05
CA LYS A 191 -29.00 15.10 24.71
C LYS A 191 -29.03 13.57 24.84
N CYS A 192 -30.09 12.94 24.38
CA CYS A 192 -30.21 11.48 24.31
C CYS A 192 -30.68 11.04 22.92
N ARG A 193 -30.63 9.74 22.62
CA ARG A 193 -31.15 9.24 21.34
C ARG A 193 -32.68 9.30 21.35
N ALA A 194 -33.26 9.55 20.17
CA ALA A 194 -34.71 9.48 19.99
C ALA A 194 -35.24 8.09 20.44
N GLY A 195 -36.30 8.06 21.24
CA GLY A 195 -36.86 6.84 21.85
C GLY A 195 -36.30 6.48 23.24
N GLU A 196 -35.20 7.10 23.70
CA GLU A 196 -34.63 6.87 25.03
C GLU A 196 -35.07 7.90 26.08
N GLU A 197 -35.95 8.83 25.72
CA GLU A 197 -36.32 9.99 26.54
C GLU A 197 -36.96 9.57 27.87
N ALA A 198 -37.86 8.58 27.81
CA ALA A 198 -38.57 8.07 28.97
C ALA A 198 -37.65 7.30 29.93
N ARG A 199 -36.59 6.65 29.41
CA ARG A 199 -35.59 5.96 30.25
C ARG A 199 -34.73 6.98 30.99
N ILE A 200 -34.22 7.98 30.27
CA ILE A 200 -33.37 9.04 30.83
C ILE A 200 -34.11 9.83 31.92
N LYS A 201 -35.40 10.16 31.72
CA LYS A 201 -36.22 10.82 32.73
C LYS A 201 -36.40 9.96 33.99
N ARG A 202 -36.65 8.66 33.83
CA ARG A 202 -36.79 7.72 34.96
C ARG A 202 -35.51 7.57 35.77
N GLU A 203 -34.36 7.41 35.10
CA GLU A 203 -33.06 7.32 35.78
C GLU A 203 -32.73 8.59 36.58
N TYR A 204 -33.05 9.77 36.03
CA TYR A 204 -32.86 11.02 36.75
C TYR A 204 -33.76 11.12 38.00
N GLN A 205 -35.03 10.71 37.89
CA GLN A 205 -35.96 10.69 39.03
C GLN A 205 -35.49 9.74 40.13
N GLN A 206 -35.04 8.54 39.79
CA GLN A 206 -34.48 7.57 40.75
C GLN A 206 -33.25 8.13 41.47
N ARG A 207 -32.31 8.76 40.74
CA ARG A 207 -31.14 9.40 41.34
C ARG A 207 -31.50 10.55 42.27
N MET A 208 -32.56 11.30 41.97
CA MET A 208 -33.04 12.39 42.83
C MET A 208 -33.73 11.89 44.10
N GLN A 209 -34.47 10.78 44.03
CA GLN A 209 -35.08 10.14 45.20
C GLN A 209 -34.00 9.60 46.15
N GLN A 210 -33.02 8.87 45.63
CA GLN A 210 -31.89 8.34 46.42
C GLN A 210 -31.05 9.44 47.11
N ARG A 211 -31.03 10.66 46.57
CA ARG A 211 -30.37 11.82 47.18
C ARG A 211 -31.19 12.51 48.26
N ARG A 212 -32.51 12.31 48.30
CA ARG A 212 -33.39 12.87 49.33
C ARG A 212 -33.50 11.97 50.56
N GLU A 213 -33.26 10.68 50.39
CA GLU A 213 -33.28 9.67 51.46
C GLU A 213 -31.94 9.53 52.20
N ARG A 214 -30.88 10.20 51.73
CA ARG A 214 -29.57 10.30 52.38
C ARG A 214 -29.41 11.68 53.01
#